data_AF-A0A522WSR4-F1
#
_entry.id   AF-A0A522WSR4-F1
#
_cell.length_a   1.000
_cell.length_b   1.000
_cell.length_c   1.000
_cell.angle_alpha   90.00
_cell.angle_beta   90.00
_cell.angle_gamma   90.00
#
_symmetry.space_group_name_H-M   'P 1'
#
loop_
_entity.id
_entity.type
_entity.pdbx_description
1 polymer ?
#
loop_
_entity_poly.entity_id
_entity_poly.type
_entity_poly.pdbx_seq_one_letter_code
_entity_poly.pdbx_strand_id
1 'polypeptide(L)'
;MNDIINNNPATKALPFVIWTLQRTGGTNLTQRLVDRSDLTCVQHEPFNPGRLYGHITEQWIASHDESALVKEIQEIAAQRVLIKHCVEIVPWTVSCALANATVSLGYQHLFLYRKNARDRLLSLHFARETGVWGPNMKQGVDENTEVQAIAVDKLIAHEHKSIGLLQRVWQHLVSQGVRPLALSYEELYRVNPEQAVETLLPVLKALGLSKNENNDSSFAMEVIGKGDQGTRDKYQSIPGISELESALQHTLCFDPVINEVVLNIKAEILPKWVLKAQIDTMPHSLIAGQSFDLGGLVVVNTDAPQKLTLCLENNGNESAIDWGKPSPKMAKLYPENPQAAKARFKTDKLCFAENDKITIYLKDDSGKRYILFTLAELPR
;
A
#
# COMPACT_ATOMS: atom_id res chain seq x y z
N MET A 1 21.52 -54.25 -0.54
CA MET A 1 21.56 -53.09 -1.46
C MET A 1 20.62 -52.06 -0.88
N ASN A 2 21.24 -50.94 -0.50
CA ASN A 2 20.78 -49.80 0.28
C ASN A 2 19.35 -49.28 0.00
N ASP A 3 18.45 -49.50 0.96
CA ASP A 3 17.31 -48.62 1.23
C ASP A 3 17.80 -47.44 2.10
N ILE A 4 18.38 -46.42 1.47
CA ILE A 4 18.56 -45.12 2.12
C ILE A 4 17.23 -44.39 2.00
N ILE A 5 16.35 -44.62 2.98
CA ILE A 5 15.17 -43.81 3.21
C ILE A 5 15.69 -42.43 3.62
N ASN A 6 15.64 -41.48 2.67
CA ASN A 6 15.85 -40.06 2.92
C ASN A 6 14.74 -39.55 3.86
N ASN A 7 14.91 -39.78 5.16
CA ASN A 7 14.15 -39.12 6.21
C ASN A 7 14.65 -37.67 6.31
N ASN A 8 14.24 -36.84 5.36
CA ASN A 8 14.35 -35.41 5.51
C ASN A 8 13.38 -35.03 6.66
N PRO A 9 13.85 -34.47 7.79
CA PRO A 9 12.97 -34.12 8.89
C PRO A 9 11.88 -33.19 8.36
N ALA A 10 10.62 -33.55 8.57
CA ALA A 10 9.48 -32.76 8.12
C ALA A 10 9.65 -31.31 8.61
N THR A 11 9.76 -30.37 7.68
CA THR A 11 9.90 -28.96 8.03
C THR A 11 8.63 -28.51 8.73
N LYS A 12 8.74 -28.10 10.01
CA LYS A 12 7.61 -27.58 10.77
C LYS A 12 7.09 -26.32 10.08
N ALA A 13 5.78 -26.25 9.85
CA ALA A 13 5.13 -25.08 9.24
C ALA A 13 5.45 -23.81 10.04
N LEU A 14 5.81 -22.74 9.32
CA LEU A 14 6.06 -21.42 9.90
C LEU A 14 4.77 -20.60 9.87
N PRO A 15 4.47 -19.79 10.91
CA PRO A 15 3.36 -18.87 10.84
C PRO A 15 3.63 -17.83 9.76
N PHE A 16 2.59 -17.42 9.04
CA PHE A 16 2.74 -16.46 7.95
C PHE A 16 1.57 -15.49 7.85
N VAL A 17 1.87 -14.31 7.32
CA VAL A 17 0.88 -13.30 6.94
C VAL A 17 0.80 -13.23 5.42
N ILE A 18 -0.43 -13.30 4.90
CA ILE A 18 -0.74 -13.00 3.51
C ILE A 18 -1.23 -11.56 3.42
N TRP A 19 -0.42 -10.68 2.84
CA TRP A 19 -0.75 -9.29 2.56
C TRP A 19 -1.42 -9.17 1.20
N THR A 20 -2.58 -8.53 1.12
CA THR A 20 -3.32 -8.47 -0.13
C THR A 20 -4.26 -7.27 -0.22
N LEU A 21 -4.88 -7.14 -1.40
CA LEU A 21 -6.01 -6.26 -1.69
C LEU A 21 -7.25 -7.12 -1.97
N GLN A 22 -8.42 -6.50 -1.96
CA GLN A 22 -9.64 -7.12 -2.44
C GLN A 22 -9.47 -7.46 -3.93
N ARG A 23 -10.08 -8.59 -4.31
CA ARG A 23 -10.22 -9.05 -5.71
C ARG A 23 -8.89 -9.33 -6.43
N THR A 24 -7.86 -9.67 -5.67
CA THR A 24 -6.57 -10.20 -6.17
C THR A 24 -6.60 -11.70 -6.46
N GLY A 25 -7.73 -12.38 -6.25
CA GLY A 25 -7.85 -13.84 -6.38
C GLY A 25 -7.21 -14.64 -5.24
N GLY A 26 -6.73 -13.97 -4.18
CA GLY A 26 -6.00 -14.63 -3.09
C GLY A 26 -6.82 -15.58 -2.22
N THR A 27 -8.16 -15.57 -2.26
CA THR A 27 -8.99 -16.40 -1.35
C THR A 27 -8.80 -17.90 -1.58
N ASN A 28 -8.74 -18.35 -2.84
CA ASN A 28 -8.55 -19.77 -3.15
C ASN A 28 -7.19 -20.25 -2.63
N LEU A 29 -6.12 -19.56 -3.05
CA LEU A 29 -4.76 -19.87 -2.61
C LEU A 29 -4.64 -19.81 -1.08
N THR A 30 -5.19 -18.77 -0.44
CA THR A 30 -5.17 -18.64 1.03
C THR A 30 -5.76 -19.88 1.69
N GLN A 31 -6.98 -20.28 1.28
CA GLN A 31 -7.64 -21.45 1.87
C GLN A 31 -6.79 -22.71 1.69
N ARG A 32 -6.23 -22.91 0.48
CA ARG A 32 -5.38 -24.08 0.21
C ARG A 32 -4.09 -24.08 1.02
N LEU A 33 -3.44 -22.92 1.19
CA LEU A 33 -2.24 -22.80 2.03
C LEU A 33 -2.57 -23.06 3.51
N VAL A 34 -3.73 -22.60 3.98
CA VAL A 34 -4.24 -22.89 5.32
C VAL A 34 -4.49 -24.38 5.48
N ASP A 35 -5.23 -25.02 4.57
CA ASP A 35 -5.54 -26.47 4.63
C ASP A 35 -4.28 -27.34 4.56
N ARG A 36 -3.23 -26.84 3.89
CA ARG A 36 -1.93 -27.51 3.81
C ARG A 36 -1.08 -27.33 5.06
N SER A 37 -1.35 -26.28 5.84
CA SER A 37 -0.64 -25.96 7.07
C SER A 37 -1.25 -26.71 8.25
N ASP A 38 -0.41 -27.13 9.20
CA ASP A 38 -0.88 -27.64 10.49
C ASP A 38 -1.19 -26.49 11.49
N LEU A 39 -1.14 -25.23 11.04
CA LEU A 39 -1.39 -24.05 11.86
C LEU A 39 -2.85 -23.60 11.78
N THR A 40 -3.34 -23.06 12.89
CA THR A 40 -4.70 -22.53 12.96
C THR A 40 -4.84 -21.23 12.17
N CYS A 41 -5.82 -21.18 11.26
CA CYS A 41 -6.33 -19.94 10.68
C CYS A 41 -7.65 -19.59 11.36
N VAL A 42 -7.69 -18.47 12.08
CA VAL A 42 -8.86 -18.10 12.89
C VAL A 42 -10.02 -17.59 12.02
N GLN A 43 -9.71 -16.78 11.01
CA GLN A 43 -10.65 -16.24 10.03
C GLN A 43 -9.85 -15.56 8.91
N HIS A 44 -10.40 -15.50 7.70
CA HIS A 44 -9.86 -14.59 6.68
C HIS A 44 -10.12 -13.13 7.08
N GLU A 45 -9.07 -12.29 6.97
CA GLU A 45 -9.15 -10.85 7.21
C GLU A 45 -9.70 -10.50 8.59
N PRO A 46 -9.11 -11.07 9.67
CA PRO A 46 -9.73 -11.06 11.00
C PRO A 46 -9.81 -9.64 11.60
N PHE A 47 -8.98 -8.70 11.13
CA PHE A 47 -8.96 -7.31 11.60
C PHE A 47 -9.95 -6.38 10.88
N ASN A 48 -10.64 -6.84 9.84
CA ASN A 48 -11.67 -6.01 9.21
C ASN A 48 -12.81 -5.74 10.22
N PRO A 49 -13.43 -4.55 10.20
CA PRO A 49 -14.60 -4.28 11.05
C PRO A 49 -15.68 -5.37 10.93
N GLY A 50 -16.27 -5.76 12.06
CA GLY A 50 -17.23 -6.86 12.14
C GLY A 50 -16.67 -8.29 11.97
N ARG A 51 -15.34 -8.48 11.89
CA ARG A 51 -14.67 -9.78 11.95
C ARG A 51 -14.15 -10.08 13.37
N LEU A 52 -13.56 -11.26 13.56
CA LEU A 52 -13.13 -11.77 14.87
C LEU A 52 -12.33 -10.74 15.70
N TYR A 53 -11.37 -10.07 15.07
CA TYR A 53 -10.52 -9.03 15.67
C TYR A 53 -10.85 -7.62 15.15
N GLY A 54 -12.03 -7.44 14.54
CA GLY A 54 -12.49 -6.15 14.03
C GLY A 54 -12.65 -5.10 15.13
N HIS A 55 -12.95 -5.54 16.35
CA HIS A 55 -13.05 -4.67 17.54
C HIS A 55 -11.76 -3.89 17.81
N ILE A 56 -10.58 -4.44 17.47
CA ILE A 56 -9.28 -3.76 17.65
C ILE A 56 -9.19 -2.56 16.71
N THR A 57 -9.57 -2.77 15.45
CA THR A 57 -9.63 -1.69 14.45
C THR A 57 -10.63 -0.61 14.87
N GLU A 58 -11.81 -1.01 15.36
CA GLU A 58 -12.85 -0.09 15.83
C GLU A 58 -12.39 0.72 17.06
N GLN A 59 -11.74 0.08 18.04
CA GLN A 59 -11.18 0.75 19.21
C GLN A 59 -10.07 1.73 18.85
N TRP A 60 -9.18 1.38 17.91
CA TRP A 60 -8.17 2.31 17.41
C TRP A 60 -8.82 3.55 16.77
N ILE A 61 -9.83 3.35 15.93
CA ILE A 61 -10.56 4.48 15.29
C ILE A 61 -11.19 5.39 16.34
N ALA A 62 -11.73 4.83 17.42
CA ALA A 62 -12.40 5.59 18.48
C ALA A 62 -11.42 6.32 19.41
N SER A 63 -10.36 5.64 19.87
CA SER A 63 -9.50 6.11 20.96
C SER A 63 -8.17 6.69 20.49
N HIS A 64 -7.66 6.26 19.35
CA HIS A 64 -6.28 6.48 18.90
C HIS A 64 -5.23 6.04 19.94
N ASP A 65 -5.54 5.07 20.81
CA ASP A 65 -4.59 4.50 21.76
C ASP A 65 -3.65 3.51 21.05
N GLU A 66 -2.47 4.00 20.68
CA GLU A 66 -1.46 3.20 19.99
C GLU A 66 -0.89 2.08 20.86
N SER A 67 -0.77 2.30 22.18
CA SER A 67 -0.23 1.31 23.10
C SER A 67 -1.17 0.11 23.23
N ALA A 68 -2.48 0.37 23.32
CA ALA A 68 -3.49 -0.69 23.35
C ALA A 68 -3.50 -1.48 22.04
N LEU A 69 -3.51 -0.79 20.90
CA LEU A 69 -3.46 -1.41 19.56
C LEU A 69 -2.25 -2.34 19.40
N VAL A 70 -1.05 -1.86 19.73
CA VAL A 70 0.19 -2.63 19.60
C VAL A 70 0.16 -3.86 20.50
N LYS A 71 -0.26 -3.69 21.76
CA LYS A 71 -0.34 -4.79 22.72
C LYS A 71 -1.27 -5.91 22.25
N GLU A 72 -2.49 -5.58 21.84
CA GLU A 72 -3.47 -6.59 21.43
C GLU A 72 -3.05 -7.34 20.15
N ILE A 73 -2.49 -6.62 19.17
CA ILE A 73 -1.95 -7.24 17.96
C ILE A 73 -0.78 -8.16 18.29
N GLN A 74 0.10 -7.78 19.22
CA GLN A 74 1.20 -8.63 19.68
C GLN A 74 0.67 -9.92 20.35
N GLU A 75 -0.35 -9.81 21.20
CA GLU A 75 -0.99 -10.96 21.85
C GLU A 75 -1.63 -11.92 20.84
N ILE A 76 -2.24 -11.41 19.77
CA ILE A 76 -2.77 -12.23 18.67
C ILE A 76 -1.63 -12.91 17.89
N ALA A 77 -0.61 -12.16 17.50
CA ALA A 77 0.51 -12.71 16.74
C ALA A 77 1.29 -13.77 17.55
N ALA A 78 1.36 -13.62 18.88
CA ALA A 78 1.99 -14.60 19.77
C ALA A 78 1.31 -15.97 19.74
N GLN A 79 0.04 -16.04 19.33
CA GLN A 79 -0.69 -17.31 19.15
C GLN A 79 -0.24 -18.08 17.88
N ARG A 80 0.63 -17.50 17.06
CA ARG A 80 1.19 -18.13 15.83
C ARG A 80 0.13 -18.57 14.82
N VAL A 81 -0.99 -17.84 14.77
CA VAL A 81 -2.07 -18.09 13.82
C VAL A 81 -1.71 -17.61 12.41
N LEU A 82 -2.29 -18.23 11.39
CA LEU A 82 -2.22 -17.78 10.02
C LEU A 82 -3.15 -16.58 9.81
N ILE A 83 -2.65 -15.55 9.13
CA ILE A 83 -3.39 -14.29 8.95
C ILE A 83 -3.41 -13.94 7.46
N LYS A 84 -4.59 -13.81 6.88
CA LYS A 84 -4.78 -13.08 5.62
C LYS A 84 -5.19 -11.65 5.97
N HIS A 85 -4.44 -10.65 5.53
CA HIS A 85 -4.65 -9.24 5.86
C HIS A 85 -4.90 -8.40 4.60
N CYS A 86 -6.04 -7.72 4.55
CA CYS A 86 -6.39 -6.83 3.44
C CYS A 86 -6.05 -5.38 3.81
N VAL A 87 -4.97 -4.85 3.22
CA VAL A 87 -4.39 -3.58 3.69
C VAL A 87 -5.26 -2.35 3.38
N GLU A 88 -6.19 -2.45 2.43
CA GLU A 88 -7.03 -1.32 2.01
C GLU A 88 -8.30 -1.13 2.85
N ILE A 89 -8.62 -2.08 3.74
CA ILE A 89 -9.85 -2.06 4.55
C ILE A 89 -9.62 -1.49 5.95
N VAL A 90 -8.41 -1.62 6.49
CA VAL A 90 -8.07 -1.15 7.83
C VAL A 90 -7.17 0.09 7.77
N PRO A 91 -7.15 0.94 8.81
CA PRO A 91 -6.19 2.03 8.93
C PRO A 91 -4.74 1.52 8.84
N TRP A 92 -3.85 2.35 8.28
CA TRP A 92 -2.42 2.03 8.14
C TRP A 92 -1.78 1.56 9.47
N THR A 93 -2.13 2.20 10.59
CA THR A 93 -1.58 1.88 11.91
C THR A 93 -1.81 0.42 12.31
N VAL A 94 -2.97 -0.16 11.94
CA VAL A 94 -3.27 -1.58 12.18
C VAL A 94 -2.33 -2.48 11.37
N SER A 95 -2.16 -2.18 10.08
CA SER A 95 -1.24 -2.93 9.20
C SER A 95 0.23 -2.83 9.67
N CYS A 96 0.65 -1.64 10.12
CA CYS A 96 2.00 -1.40 10.63
C CYS A 96 2.27 -2.14 11.94
N ALA A 97 1.32 -2.08 12.89
CA ALA A 97 1.40 -2.82 14.15
C ALA A 97 1.46 -4.34 13.90
N LEU A 98 0.64 -4.85 12.97
CA LEU A 98 0.67 -6.26 12.58
C LEU A 98 2.01 -6.65 11.97
N ALA A 99 2.55 -5.84 11.06
CA ALA A 99 3.86 -6.08 10.47
C ALA A 99 4.94 -6.14 11.55
N ASN A 100 5.01 -5.17 12.46
CA ASN A 100 6.00 -5.13 13.55
C ASN A 100 5.90 -6.37 14.47
N ALA A 101 4.69 -6.71 14.90
CA ALA A 101 4.48 -7.86 15.77
C ALA A 101 4.91 -9.17 15.09
N THR A 102 4.54 -9.35 13.82
CA THR A 102 4.81 -10.59 13.08
C THR A 102 6.29 -10.73 12.69
N VAL A 103 6.98 -9.63 12.36
CA VAL A 103 8.44 -9.61 12.19
C VAL A 103 9.14 -10.07 13.47
N SER A 104 8.76 -9.52 14.63
CA SER A 104 9.40 -9.85 15.92
C SER A 104 9.24 -11.33 16.32
N LEU A 105 8.23 -12.01 15.78
CA LEU A 105 7.90 -13.41 16.05
C LEU A 105 8.35 -14.38 14.95
N GLY A 106 9.09 -13.88 13.95
CA GLY A 106 9.65 -14.67 12.85
C GLY A 106 8.62 -15.22 11.88
N TYR A 107 7.52 -14.49 11.66
CA TYR A 107 6.56 -14.86 10.63
C TYR A 107 7.19 -14.80 9.23
N GLN A 108 6.67 -15.63 8.32
CA GLN A 108 6.89 -15.44 6.89
C GLN A 108 5.84 -14.47 6.32
N HIS A 109 6.20 -13.73 5.27
CA HIS A 109 5.33 -12.71 4.69
C HIS A 109 5.15 -13.00 3.20
N LEU A 110 3.90 -13.17 2.76
CA LEU A 110 3.54 -13.41 1.37
C LEU A 110 2.62 -12.30 0.88
N PHE A 111 2.98 -11.66 -0.23
CA PHE A 111 2.16 -10.66 -0.89
C PHE A 111 1.42 -11.31 -2.05
N LEU A 112 0.09 -11.28 -1.98
CA LEU A 112 -0.79 -11.67 -3.08
C LEU A 112 -1.37 -10.42 -3.72
N TYR A 113 -0.99 -10.17 -4.96
CA TYR A 113 -1.37 -8.98 -5.70
C TYR A 113 -1.87 -9.33 -7.10
N ARG A 114 -2.34 -8.33 -7.84
CA ARG A 114 -2.84 -8.50 -9.21
C ARG A 114 -2.25 -7.41 -10.08
N LYS A 115 -1.49 -7.79 -11.10
CA LYS A 115 -0.83 -6.84 -12.03
C LYS A 115 -1.86 -6.13 -12.91
N ASN A 116 -2.91 -6.83 -13.31
CA ASN A 116 -3.97 -6.24 -14.11
C ASN A 116 -4.98 -5.48 -13.22
N ALA A 117 -4.69 -4.19 -12.99
CA ALA A 117 -5.53 -3.27 -12.21
C ALA A 117 -6.94 -3.14 -12.80
N ARG A 118 -7.08 -3.12 -14.13
CA ARG A 118 -8.38 -3.07 -14.83
C ARG A 118 -9.28 -4.20 -14.37
N ASP A 119 -8.84 -5.44 -14.51
CA ASP A 119 -9.66 -6.58 -14.14
C ASP A 119 -9.93 -6.65 -12.64
N ARG A 120 -8.99 -6.19 -11.80
CA ARG A 120 -9.17 -6.09 -10.35
C ARG A 120 -10.29 -5.11 -10.00
N LEU A 121 -10.24 -3.90 -10.57
CA LEU A 121 -11.18 -2.81 -10.31
C LEU A 121 -12.58 -3.11 -10.87
N LEU A 122 -12.67 -3.67 -12.08
CA LEU A 122 -13.96 -4.11 -12.63
C LEU A 122 -14.58 -5.21 -11.74
N SER A 123 -13.75 -6.15 -11.28
CA SER A 123 -14.20 -7.21 -10.38
C SER A 123 -14.62 -6.69 -9.02
N LEU A 124 -14.01 -5.60 -8.53
CA LEU A 124 -14.36 -4.93 -7.28
C LEU A 124 -15.64 -4.11 -7.41
N HIS A 125 -15.77 -3.33 -8.48
CA HIS A 125 -16.99 -2.58 -8.80
C HIS A 125 -18.17 -3.53 -8.89
N PHE A 126 -18.05 -4.59 -9.68
CA PHE A 126 -19.08 -5.62 -9.80
C PHE A 126 -19.47 -6.24 -8.44
N ALA A 127 -18.49 -6.58 -7.59
CA ALA A 127 -18.76 -7.16 -6.28
C ALA A 127 -19.47 -6.19 -5.33
N ARG A 128 -19.18 -4.88 -5.42
CA ARG A 128 -19.84 -3.84 -4.62
C ARG A 128 -21.28 -3.61 -5.05
N GLU A 129 -21.54 -3.58 -6.36
CA GLU A 129 -22.87 -3.36 -6.92
C GLU A 129 -23.79 -4.58 -6.73
N THR A 130 -23.26 -5.79 -6.90
CA THR A 130 -24.08 -7.02 -6.90
C THR A 130 -24.03 -7.81 -5.60
N GLY A 131 -23.10 -7.49 -4.69
CA GLY A 131 -22.82 -8.32 -3.50
C GLY A 131 -22.13 -9.65 -3.80
N VAL A 132 -21.75 -9.94 -5.05
CA VAL A 132 -21.09 -11.20 -5.42
C VAL A 132 -19.59 -11.14 -5.11
N TRP A 133 -19.22 -11.62 -3.92
CA TRP A 133 -17.81 -11.67 -3.50
C TRP A 133 -17.11 -12.99 -3.82
N GLY A 134 -17.85 -14.04 -4.19
CA GLY A 134 -17.30 -15.36 -4.52
C GLY A 134 -18.27 -16.26 -5.29
N PRO A 135 -17.80 -17.44 -5.77
CA PRO A 135 -18.58 -18.32 -6.64
C PRO A 135 -19.90 -18.81 -6.02
N ASN A 136 -19.94 -18.96 -4.69
CA ASN A 136 -21.12 -19.43 -3.96
C ASN A 136 -22.18 -18.33 -3.73
N MET A 137 -21.90 -17.08 -4.12
CA MET A 137 -22.78 -15.93 -3.89
C MET A 137 -23.53 -15.48 -5.15
N LYS A 138 -23.50 -16.26 -6.23
CA LYS A 138 -24.14 -15.91 -7.52
C LYS A 138 -25.68 -15.95 -7.51
N GLN A 139 -26.31 -16.27 -6.37
CA GLN A 139 -27.78 -16.30 -6.29
C GLN A 139 -28.34 -14.89 -6.54
N GLY A 140 -29.12 -14.74 -7.60
CA GLY A 140 -29.76 -13.46 -7.96
C GLY A 140 -29.01 -12.61 -8.99
N VAL A 141 -27.88 -13.07 -9.54
CA VAL A 141 -27.17 -12.37 -10.61
C VAL A 141 -27.30 -13.13 -11.93
N ASP A 142 -28.28 -12.74 -12.74
CA ASP A 142 -28.50 -13.24 -14.09
C ASP A 142 -27.71 -12.44 -15.14
N GLU A 143 -28.03 -12.63 -16.42
CA GLU A 143 -27.44 -11.88 -17.55
C GLU A 143 -27.98 -10.44 -17.64
N ASN A 144 -29.12 -10.16 -16.98
CA ASN A 144 -29.80 -8.86 -17.00
C ASN A 144 -29.47 -8.00 -15.79
N THR A 145 -28.52 -8.42 -14.95
CA THR A 145 -28.15 -7.65 -13.75
C THR A 145 -27.50 -6.34 -14.18
N GLU A 146 -28.25 -5.24 -14.03
CA GLU A 146 -27.75 -3.91 -14.34
C GLU A 146 -26.72 -3.48 -13.30
N VAL A 147 -25.50 -3.21 -13.78
CA VAL A 147 -24.41 -2.67 -12.97
C VAL A 147 -24.28 -1.19 -13.30
N GLN A 148 -24.22 -0.33 -12.28
CA GLN A 148 -24.09 1.10 -12.48
C GLN A 148 -22.80 1.47 -13.22
N ALA A 149 -22.83 2.63 -13.88
CA ALA A 149 -21.66 3.20 -14.53
C ALA A 149 -20.50 3.38 -13.54
N ILE A 150 -19.28 3.19 -14.03
CA ILE A 150 -18.07 3.30 -13.23
C ILE A 150 -17.84 4.76 -12.85
N ALA A 151 -17.71 5.03 -11.55
CA ALA A 151 -17.14 6.29 -11.07
C ALA A 151 -15.61 6.23 -11.19
N VAL A 152 -15.08 6.51 -12.38
CA VAL A 152 -13.67 6.30 -12.76
C VAL A 152 -12.71 6.94 -11.75
N ASP A 153 -12.89 8.24 -11.46
CA ASP A 153 -12.05 8.97 -10.51
C ASP A 153 -11.99 8.30 -9.12
N LYS A 154 -13.12 7.77 -8.64
CA LYS A 154 -13.18 7.09 -7.34
C LYS A 154 -12.44 5.76 -7.37
N LEU A 155 -12.53 4.99 -8.46
CA LEU A 155 -11.81 3.71 -8.59
C LEU A 155 -10.31 3.93 -8.75
N ILE A 156 -9.90 4.94 -9.52
CA ILE A 156 -8.48 5.29 -9.68
C ILE A 156 -7.89 5.80 -8.36
N ALA A 157 -8.58 6.71 -7.67
CA ALA A 157 -8.15 7.18 -6.35
C ALA A 157 -8.07 6.03 -5.34
N HIS A 158 -9.01 5.10 -5.40
CA HIS A 158 -8.97 3.89 -4.59
C HIS A 158 -7.75 3.02 -4.93
N GLU A 159 -7.48 2.75 -6.21
CA GLU A 159 -6.32 1.95 -6.62
C GLU A 159 -5.00 2.58 -6.18
N HIS A 160 -4.81 3.87 -6.41
CA HIS A 160 -3.62 4.58 -5.93
C HIS A 160 -3.41 4.44 -4.42
N LYS A 161 -4.47 4.63 -3.63
CA LYS A 161 -4.41 4.47 -2.19
C LYS A 161 -4.05 3.02 -1.82
N SER A 162 -4.68 2.05 -2.45
CA SER A 162 -4.54 0.63 -2.13
C SER A 162 -3.16 0.08 -2.49
N ILE A 163 -2.67 0.38 -3.69
CA ILE A 163 -1.31 0.05 -4.12
C ILE A 163 -0.29 0.75 -3.23
N GLY A 164 -0.48 2.04 -2.93
CA GLY A 164 0.40 2.78 -2.02
C GLY A 164 0.47 2.15 -0.62
N LEU A 165 -0.66 1.69 -0.07
CA LEU A 165 -0.66 0.98 1.21
C LEU A 165 0.04 -0.38 1.14
N LEU A 166 -0.17 -1.16 0.06
CA LEU A 166 0.47 -2.45 -0.12
C LEU A 166 2.00 -2.29 -0.26
N GLN A 167 2.43 -1.33 -1.08
CA GLN A 167 3.84 -0.97 -1.26
C GLN A 167 4.47 -0.52 0.06
N ARG A 168 3.74 0.28 0.84
CA ARG A 168 4.21 0.74 2.15
C ARG A 168 4.42 -0.42 3.13
N VAL A 169 3.56 -1.45 3.14
CA VAL A 169 3.82 -2.65 3.96
C VAL A 169 5.05 -3.40 3.45
N TRP A 170 5.19 -3.56 2.12
CA TRP A 170 6.34 -4.23 1.53
C TRP A 170 7.66 -3.58 1.97
N GLN A 171 7.78 -2.27 1.77
CA GLN A 171 8.95 -1.50 2.17
C GLN A 171 9.23 -1.57 3.66
N HIS A 172 8.18 -1.45 4.49
CA HIS A 172 8.28 -1.51 5.95
C HIS A 172 8.80 -2.87 6.46
N LEU A 173 8.52 -3.96 5.74
CA LEU A 173 9.07 -5.27 6.05
C LEU A 173 10.52 -5.41 5.56
N VAL A 174 10.80 -4.98 4.33
CA VAL A 174 12.15 -5.00 3.75
C VAL A 174 13.13 -4.17 4.58
N SER A 175 12.67 -3.02 5.09
CA SER A 175 13.47 -2.10 5.91
C SER A 175 13.88 -2.74 7.25
N GLN A 176 13.03 -3.60 7.80
CA GLN A 176 13.31 -4.43 8.98
C GLN A 176 14.17 -5.67 8.68
N GLY A 177 14.71 -5.79 7.46
CA GLY A 177 15.56 -6.91 7.05
C GLY A 177 14.80 -8.18 6.68
N VAL A 178 13.47 -8.13 6.58
CA VAL A 178 12.66 -9.25 6.10
C VAL A 178 12.79 -9.36 4.58
N ARG A 179 12.64 -10.59 4.06
CA ARG A 179 12.56 -10.87 2.63
C ARG A 179 11.17 -11.42 2.31
N PRO A 180 10.15 -10.56 2.14
CA PRO A 180 8.81 -11.03 1.81
C PRO A 180 8.79 -11.72 0.45
N LEU A 181 7.89 -12.68 0.30
CA LEU A 181 7.56 -13.33 -0.97
C LEU A 181 6.48 -12.52 -1.67
N ALA A 182 6.48 -12.51 -3.00
CA ALA A 182 5.42 -11.91 -3.79
C ALA A 182 4.95 -12.90 -4.86
N LEU A 183 3.64 -12.95 -5.07
CA LEU A 183 3.00 -13.78 -6.09
C LEU A 183 1.83 -13.02 -6.69
N SER A 184 1.89 -12.78 -7.99
CA SER A 184 0.77 -12.17 -8.70
C SER A 184 -0.29 -13.19 -9.10
N TYR A 185 -1.53 -12.72 -9.21
CA TYR A 185 -2.63 -13.48 -9.81
C TYR A 185 -2.25 -14.01 -11.20
N GLU A 186 -1.59 -13.18 -12.01
CA GLU A 186 -1.22 -13.53 -13.38
C GLU A 186 -0.18 -14.66 -13.42
N GLU A 187 0.84 -14.62 -12.57
CA GLU A 187 1.85 -15.69 -12.47
C GLU A 187 1.25 -17.02 -12.00
N LEU A 188 0.09 -17.00 -11.33
CA LEU A 188 -0.55 -18.21 -10.83
C LEU A 188 -1.66 -18.74 -11.75
N TYR A 189 -2.41 -17.86 -12.39
CA TYR A 189 -3.67 -18.20 -13.08
C TYR A 189 -3.72 -17.79 -14.56
N ARG A 190 -2.69 -17.09 -15.07
CA ARG A 190 -2.63 -16.63 -16.48
C ARG A 190 -1.45 -17.19 -17.27
N VAL A 191 -0.67 -18.04 -16.66
CA VAL A 191 0.41 -18.79 -17.30
C VAL A 191 -0.03 -20.22 -17.55
N ASN A 192 0.78 -20.99 -18.29
CA ASN A 192 0.54 -22.42 -18.41
C ASN A 192 0.72 -23.11 -17.03
N PRO A 193 0.08 -24.27 -16.80
CA PRO A 193 0.12 -24.91 -15.48
C PRO A 193 1.54 -25.23 -14.99
N GLU A 194 2.46 -25.61 -15.87
CA GLU A 194 3.85 -25.92 -15.52
C GLU A 194 4.58 -24.70 -14.93
N GLN A 195 4.45 -23.53 -15.56
CA GLN A 195 5.03 -22.28 -15.06
C GLN A 195 4.42 -21.85 -13.72
N ALA A 196 3.12 -22.04 -13.54
CA ALA A 196 2.46 -21.75 -12.26
C ALA A 196 2.93 -22.70 -11.15
N VAL A 197 3.18 -23.98 -11.46
CA VAL A 197 3.80 -24.93 -10.54
C VAL A 197 5.20 -24.45 -10.16
N GLU A 198 6.07 -24.17 -11.13
CA GLU A 198 7.43 -23.67 -10.91
C GLU A 198 7.45 -22.41 -10.03
N THR A 199 6.47 -21.53 -10.19
CA THR A 199 6.34 -20.30 -9.39
C THR A 199 5.90 -20.60 -7.95
N LEU A 200 5.00 -21.56 -7.74
CA LEU A 200 4.44 -21.84 -6.42
C LEU A 200 5.36 -22.70 -5.53
N LEU A 201 6.20 -23.57 -6.11
CA LEU A 201 7.09 -24.45 -5.34
C LEU A 201 8.05 -23.68 -4.40
N PRO A 202 8.76 -22.61 -4.83
CA PRO A 202 9.57 -21.79 -3.94
C PRO A 202 8.78 -21.18 -2.79
N VAL A 203 7.51 -20.78 -3.03
CA VAL A 203 6.63 -20.23 -2.01
C VAL A 203 6.31 -21.29 -0.96
N LEU A 204 5.94 -22.51 -1.37
CA LEU A 204 5.69 -23.60 -0.43
C LEU A 204 6.91 -23.92 0.43
N LYS A 205 8.09 -23.95 -0.18
CA LYS A 205 9.35 -24.20 0.53
C LYS A 205 9.63 -23.11 1.56
N ALA A 206 9.50 -21.84 1.17
CA ALA A 206 9.75 -20.70 2.05
C ALA A 206 8.75 -20.61 3.21
N LEU A 207 7.49 -21.01 3.01
CA LEU A 207 6.49 -21.09 4.07
C LEU A 207 6.62 -22.34 4.98
N GLY A 208 7.55 -23.25 4.69
CA GLY A 208 7.68 -24.53 5.40
C GLY A 208 6.52 -25.49 5.14
N LEU A 209 5.87 -25.37 3.97
CA LEU A 209 4.72 -26.18 3.54
C LEU A 209 5.07 -27.21 2.46
N SER A 210 6.32 -27.22 1.99
CA SER A 210 6.81 -28.20 1.03
C SER A 210 6.89 -29.58 1.69
N LYS A 211 6.42 -30.62 0.98
CA LYS A 211 6.46 -32.01 1.45
C LYS A 211 7.38 -32.85 0.57
N ASN A 212 6.99 -33.02 -0.69
CA ASN A 212 7.79 -33.66 -1.73
C ASN A 212 7.30 -33.19 -3.10
N GLU A 213 8.11 -33.36 -4.13
CA GLU A 213 7.87 -32.84 -5.47
C GLU A 213 6.50 -33.24 -6.05
N ASN A 214 6.10 -34.51 -5.91
CA ASN A 214 4.82 -35.00 -6.41
C ASN A 214 3.63 -34.38 -5.67
N ASN A 215 3.72 -34.29 -4.33
CA ASN A 215 2.65 -33.72 -3.51
C ASN A 215 2.53 -32.21 -3.70
N ASP A 216 3.67 -31.52 -3.81
CA ASP A 216 3.72 -30.07 -4.03
C ASP A 216 3.20 -29.71 -5.43
N SER A 217 3.56 -30.50 -6.45
CA SER A 217 3.04 -30.34 -7.82
C SER A 217 1.54 -30.60 -7.90
N SER A 218 1.06 -31.67 -7.26
CA SER A 218 -0.39 -31.95 -7.20
C SER A 218 -1.16 -30.82 -6.52
N PHE A 219 -0.62 -30.29 -5.41
CA PHE A 219 -1.20 -29.14 -4.72
C PHE A 219 -1.27 -27.90 -5.63
N ALA A 220 -0.18 -27.60 -6.34
CA ALA A 220 -0.14 -26.46 -7.25
C ALA A 220 -1.18 -26.60 -8.37
N MET A 221 -1.28 -27.78 -9.00
CA MET A 221 -2.30 -28.06 -10.01
C MET A 221 -3.73 -27.86 -9.49
N GLU A 222 -4.00 -28.29 -8.25
CA GLU A 222 -5.29 -28.08 -7.59
C GLU A 222 -5.63 -26.61 -7.30
N VAL A 223 -4.63 -25.79 -7.02
CA VAL A 223 -4.79 -24.34 -6.84
C VAL A 223 -5.14 -23.70 -8.17
N ILE A 224 -4.37 -23.99 -9.22
CA ILE A 224 -4.48 -23.39 -10.55
C ILE A 224 -5.87 -23.66 -11.16
N GLY A 225 -6.38 -24.89 -11.02
CA GLY A 225 -7.66 -25.31 -11.60
C GLY A 225 -8.91 -24.63 -11.03
N LYS A 226 -8.80 -23.83 -9.96
CA LYS A 226 -9.95 -23.22 -9.26
C LYS A 226 -9.84 -21.69 -9.09
N GLY A 227 -9.02 -21.03 -9.91
CA GLY A 227 -8.76 -19.59 -9.81
C GLY A 227 -9.80 -18.66 -10.42
N ASP A 228 -10.71 -19.15 -11.28
CA ASP A 228 -11.70 -18.31 -11.94
C ASP A 228 -13.03 -18.26 -11.16
N GLN A 229 -13.57 -17.05 -11.01
CA GLN A 229 -14.91 -16.84 -10.45
C GLN A 229 -16.01 -16.97 -11.50
N GLY A 230 -15.66 -16.98 -12.80
CA GLY A 230 -16.62 -17.11 -13.89
C GLY A 230 -17.61 -15.94 -13.95
N THR A 231 -17.13 -14.72 -13.67
CA THR A 231 -17.90 -13.47 -13.79
C THR A 231 -17.24 -12.46 -14.72
N ARG A 232 -16.08 -12.81 -15.33
CA ARG A 232 -15.29 -11.88 -16.14
C ARG A 232 -16.04 -11.37 -17.37
N ASP A 233 -16.81 -12.25 -18.01
CA ASP A 233 -17.53 -11.91 -19.24
C ASP A 233 -18.61 -10.85 -18.97
N LYS A 234 -19.14 -10.79 -17.74
CA LYS A 234 -20.09 -9.77 -17.31
C LYS A 234 -19.49 -8.38 -17.17
N TYR A 235 -18.16 -8.26 -17.14
CA TYR A 235 -17.52 -6.96 -16.95
C TYR A 235 -17.54 -6.12 -18.23
N GLN A 236 -17.67 -6.72 -19.41
CA GLN A 236 -17.52 -6.02 -20.69
C GLN A 236 -18.65 -5.04 -20.99
N SER A 237 -19.82 -5.21 -20.35
CA SER A 237 -21.00 -4.36 -20.55
C SER A 237 -21.10 -3.19 -19.57
N ILE A 238 -20.18 -3.09 -18.60
CA ILE A 238 -20.23 -2.03 -17.58
C ILE A 238 -19.96 -0.67 -18.25
N PRO A 239 -20.85 0.34 -18.12
CA PRO A 239 -20.58 1.66 -18.68
C PRO A 239 -19.35 2.33 -18.03
N GLY A 240 -18.48 2.94 -18.84
CA GLY A 240 -17.29 3.66 -18.38
C GLY A 240 -15.96 2.88 -18.45
N ILE A 241 -15.93 1.67 -19.01
CA ILE A 241 -14.71 0.85 -19.11
C ILE A 241 -13.61 1.55 -19.92
N SER A 242 -13.93 2.13 -21.09
CA SER A 242 -12.90 2.78 -21.93
C SER A 242 -12.27 3.98 -21.24
N GLU A 243 -13.04 4.74 -20.47
CA GLU A 243 -12.54 5.84 -19.65
C GLU A 243 -11.64 5.32 -18.51
N LEU A 244 -12.05 4.24 -17.84
CA LEU A 244 -11.23 3.57 -16.84
C LEU A 244 -9.91 3.06 -17.43
N GLU A 245 -9.94 2.39 -18.58
CA GLU A 245 -8.74 1.89 -19.28
C GLU A 245 -7.78 3.03 -19.63
N SER A 246 -8.30 4.16 -20.11
CA SER A 246 -7.49 5.35 -20.38
C SER A 246 -6.85 5.89 -19.11
N ALA A 247 -7.59 5.98 -17.99
CA ALA A 247 -7.05 6.49 -16.74
C ALA A 247 -5.99 5.55 -16.11
N LEU A 248 -6.14 4.25 -16.32
CA LEU A 248 -5.20 3.23 -15.81
C LEU A 248 -3.81 3.29 -16.45
N GLN A 249 -3.67 3.88 -17.64
CA GLN A 249 -2.36 4.06 -18.29
C GLN A 249 -1.38 4.90 -17.47
N HIS A 250 -1.89 5.68 -16.51
CA HIS A 250 -1.11 6.56 -15.63
C HIS A 250 -1.16 6.13 -14.16
N THR A 251 -1.70 4.94 -13.88
CA THR A 251 -1.85 4.43 -12.51
C THR A 251 -0.63 3.61 -12.10
N LEU A 252 -0.18 3.79 -10.86
CA LEU A 252 0.92 3.01 -10.29
C LEU A 252 0.54 1.53 -10.16
N CYS A 253 1.51 0.64 -10.36
CA CYS A 253 1.37 -0.78 -10.05
C CYS A 253 2.20 -1.12 -8.81
N PHE A 254 1.76 -2.13 -8.06
CA PHE A 254 2.61 -2.72 -7.03
C PHE A 254 3.74 -3.48 -7.72
N ASP A 255 4.97 -3.13 -7.35
CA ASP A 255 6.17 -3.80 -7.86
C ASP A 255 7.07 -4.20 -6.67
N PRO A 256 7.19 -5.51 -6.38
CA PRO A 256 8.04 -6.00 -5.30
C PRO A 256 9.54 -5.78 -5.57
N VAL A 257 9.93 -5.42 -6.79
CA VAL A 257 11.33 -5.19 -7.19
C VAL A 257 11.72 -3.71 -7.04
N ILE A 258 10.76 -2.78 -7.12
CA ILE A 258 11.08 -1.36 -7.05
C ILE A 258 11.26 -0.96 -5.59
N ASN A 259 12.50 -0.56 -5.26
CA ASN A 259 12.83 0.17 -4.04
C ASN A 259 12.30 1.61 -4.16
N GLU A 260 10.99 1.76 -4.13
CA GLU A 260 10.38 3.07 -3.94
C GLU A 260 10.78 3.58 -2.54
N VAL A 261 11.06 4.87 -2.46
CA VAL A 261 11.30 5.60 -1.23
C VAL A 261 10.00 6.28 -0.82
N VAL A 262 9.51 5.98 0.38
CA VAL A 262 8.38 6.70 0.98
C VAL A 262 8.95 7.86 1.79
N LEU A 263 8.57 9.08 1.41
CA LEU A 263 8.93 10.27 2.16
C LEU A 263 7.99 10.48 3.33
N ASN A 264 8.56 10.70 4.50
CA ASN A 264 7.85 11.33 5.60
C ASN A 264 7.99 12.84 5.49
N ILE A 265 6.86 13.56 5.44
CA ILE A 265 6.85 15.02 5.56
C ILE A 265 6.64 15.36 7.03
N LYS A 266 7.68 15.88 7.67
CA LYS A 266 7.57 16.48 9.00
C LYS A 266 7.41 17.99 8.85
N ALA A 267 6.25 18.50 9.25
CA ALA A 267 6.06 19.93 9.47
C ALA A 267 6.75 20.33 10.78
N GLU A 268 7.56 21.38 10.75
CA GLU A 268 8.22 21.90 11.97
C GLU A 268 7.35 22.94 12.68
N ILE A 269 7.73 23.30 13.91
CA ILE A 269 7.09 24.40 14.65
C ILE A 269 7.30 25.69 13.88
N LEU A 270 6.22 26.19 13.28
CA LEU A 270 6.25 27.39 12.47
C LEU A 270 6.45 28.63 13.36
N PRO A 271 7.28 29.60 12.94
CA PRO A 271 7.30 30.92 13.56
C PRO A 271 5.89 31.53 13.58
N LYS A 272 5.56 32.31 14.62
CA LYS A 272 4.21 32.90 14.79
C LYS A 272 3.75 33.74 13.59
N TRP A 273 4.69 34.34 12.85
CA TRP A 273 4.42 35.14 11.67
C TRP A 273 4.20 34.29 10.41
N VAL A 274 4.38 32.97 10.45
CA VAL A 274 3.95 32.06 9.36
C VAL A 274 2.52 31.61 9.64
N LEU A 275 1.55 32.19 8.93
CA LEU A 275 0.12 31.91 9.10
C LEU A 275 -0.27 30.53 8.59
N LYS A 276 0.37 30.08 7.50
CA LYS A 276 0.12 28.76 6.92
C LYS A 276 1.31 28.29 6.11
N ALA A 277 1.68 27.03 6.27
CA ALA A 277 2.58 26.34 5.36
C ALA A 277 1.97 24.96 5.03
N GLN A 278 1.93 24.58 3.77
CA GLN A 278 1.46 23.26 3.36
C GLN A 278 2.13 22.80 2.05
N ILE A 279 2.53 21.52 1.98
CA ILE A 279 2.83 20.82 0.72
C ILE A 279 1.52 20.19 0.24
N ASP A 280 1.13 20.47 -1.00
CA ASP A 280 -0.10 19.92 -1.59
C ASP A 280 0.09 19.36 -3.01
N THR A 281 1.30 19.47 -3.56
CA THR A 281 1.72 18.77 -4.77
C THR A 281 2.96 17.95 -4.44
N MET A 282 2.82 16.64 -4.32
CA MET A 282 3.90 15.69 -4.16
C MET A 282 3.39 14.33 -4.66
N PRO A 283 4.20 13.53 -5.38
CA PRO A 283 3.81 12.17 -5.69
C PRO A 283 3.66 11.35 -4.40
N HIS A 284 2.77 10.36 -4.42
CA HIS A 284 2.49 9.50 -3.27
C HIS A 284 3.65 8.58 -2.91
N SER A 285 4.48 8.23 -3.89
CA SER A 285 5.73 7.49 -3.76
C SER A 285 6.80 8.11 -4.64
N LEU A 286 8.07 7.93 -4.27
CA LEU A 286 9.21 8.28 -5.12
C LEU A 286 9.97 7.03 -5.49
N ILE A 287 10.44 6.96 -6.73
CA ILE A 287 11.48 5.99 -7.08
C ILE A 287 12.82 6.68 -6.85
N ALA A 288 13.73 6.02 -6.10
CA ALA A 288 15.06 6.56 -5.86
C ALA A 288 15.75 6.93 -7.19
N GLY A 289 16.25 8.16 -7.29
CA GLY A 289 16.89 8.69 -8.50
C GLY A 289 15.93 9.25 -9.57
N GLN A 290 14.61 9.05 -9.45
CA GLN A 290 13.65 9.66 -10.36
C GLN A 290 13.37 11.12 -9.96
N SER A 291 13.25 11.99 -10.97
CA SER A 291 12.87 13.39 -10.76
C SER A 291 11.37 13.53 -10.49
N PHE A 292 10.99 14.40 -9.54
CA PHE A 292 9.61 14.73 -9.23
C PHE A 292 9.41 16.24 -8.99
N ASP A 293 8.17 16.69 -9.09
CA ASP A 293 7.78 18.05 -8.77
C ASP A 293 7.23 18.12 -7.33
N LEU A 294 7.64 19.16 -6.61
CA LEU A 294 7.12 19.49 -5.29
C LEU A 294 6.46 20.87 -5.33
N GLY A 295 5.30 20.99 -4.73
CA GLY A 295 4.54 22.24 -4.71
C GLY A 295 3.70 22.38 -3.47
N GLY A 296 3.40 23.63 -3.15
CA GLY A 296 2.71 23.96 -1.92
C GLY A 296 2.42 25.44 -1.81
N LEU A 297 2.16 25.87 -0.58
CA LEU A 297 1.93 27.26 -0.24
C LEU A 297 2.57 27.61 1.09
N VAL A 298 3.01 28.86 1.19
CA VAL A 298 3.48 29.50 2.41
C VAL A 298 2.86 30.90 2.48
N VAL A 299 2.12 31.16 3.55
CA VAL A 299 1.50 32.46 3.86
C VAL A 299 2.21 33.00 5.09
N VAL A 300 2.83 34.17 4.95
CA VAL A 300 3.48 34.90 6.05
C VAL A 300 2.71 36.17 6.35
N ASN A 301 2.76 36.62 7.60
CA ASN A 301 2.10 37.81 8.09
C ASN A 301 2.93 39.07 7.79
N THR A 302 2.34 40.26 7.97
CA THR A 302 2.98 41.55 7.68
C THR A 302 4.11 41.91 8.65
N ASP A 303 4.16 41.28 9.82
CA ASP A 303 5.22 41.39 10.82
C ASP A 303 6.40 40.41 10.59
N ALA A 304 6.36 39.62 9.51
CA ALA A 304 7.47 38.76 9.12
C ALA A 304 8.73 39.58 8.77
N PRO A 305 9.94 38.98 8.88
CA PRO A 305 11.18 39.62 8.44
C PRO A 305 11.07 40.17 7.01
N GLN A 306 11.71 41.31 6.74
CA GLN A 306 11.74 41.86 5.39
C GLN A 306 12.59 40.96 4.48
N LYS A 307 12.21 40.86 3.20
CA LYS A 307 12.95 40.15 2.14
C LYS A 307 13.20 38.65 2.41
N LEU A 308 12.15 37.92 2.73
CA LEU A 308 12.22 36.46 2.81
C LEU A 308 12.38 35.82 1.44
N THR A 309 13.26 34.81 1.36
CA THR A 309 13.39 33.91 0.21
C THR A 309 12.99 32.50 0.65
N LEU A 310 12.18 31.80 -0.16
CA LEU A 310 11.89 30.40 0.06
C LEU A 310 13.02 29.55 -0.56
N CYS A 311 13.62 28.68 0.23
CA CYS A 311 14.78 27.88 -0.15
C CYS A 311 14.50 26.38 0.02
N LEU A 312 15.16 25.59 -0.81
CA LEU A 312 15.25 24.15 -0.72
C LEU A 312 16.71 23.75 -0.56
N GLU A 313 16.99 22.94 0.45
CA GLU A 313 18.28 22.27 0.62
C GLU A 313 18.09 20.77 0.39
N ASN A 314 18.86 20.21 -0.55
CA ASN A 314 18.92 18.78 -0.81
C ASN A 314 20.39 18.32 -0.78
N ASN A 315 20.74 17.46 0.16
CA ASN A 315 22.11 16.96 0.35
C ASN A 315 23.17 18.08 0.42
N GLY A 316 22.88 19.14 1.15
CA GLY A 316 23.76 20.30 1.30
C GLY A 316 23.74 21.29 0.13
N ASN A 317 23.05 20.98 -0.98
CA ASN A 317 22.86 21.92 -2.08
C ASN A 317 21.63 22.80 -1.81
N GLU A 318 21.88 24.08 -1.54
CA GLU A 318 20.84 25.10 -1.38
C GLU A 318 20.45 25.71 -2.73
N SER A 319 19.14 25.84 -2.97
CA SER A 319 18.56 26.52 -4.13
C SER A 319 17.34 27.35 -3.73
N ALA A 320 17.12 28.47 -4.41
CA ALA A 320 15.90 29.26 -4.22
C ALA A 320 14.72 28.59 -4.95
N ILE A 321 13.56 28.55 -4.29
CA ILE A 321 12.32 28.05 -4.88
C ILE A 321 11.55 29.23 -5.48
N ASP A 322 10.95 29.02 -6.66
CA ASP A 322 10.03 29.98 -7.26
C ASP A 322 8.74 30.09 -6.41
N TRP A 323 8.74 31.09 -5.54
CA TRP A 323 7.67 31.47 -4.62
C TRP A 323 7.10 32.83 -5.02
N GLY A 324 5.80 33.02 -4.79
CA GLY A 324 5.09 34.21 -5.27
C GLY A 324 3.99 33.90 -6.29
N LYS A 325 3.70 32.61 -6.54
CA LYS A 325 2.68 32.20 -7.51
C LYS A 325 1.26 32.49 -6.98
N PRO A 326 0.28 32.78 -7.85
CA PRO A 326 -1.08 33.13 -7.44
C PRO A 326 -1.77 32.05 -6.60
N SER A 327 -2.45 32.45 -5.53
CA SER A 327 -3.25 31.59 -4.67
C SER A 327 -4.62 32.22 -4.37
N PRO A 328 -5.60 32.15 -5.30
CA PRO A 328 -6.91 32.77 -5.11
C PRO A 328 -7.63 32.30 -3.84
N LYS A 329 -7.44 31.04 -3.45
CA LYS A 329 -8.00 30.47 -2.21
C LYS A 329 -7.41 31.13 -0.96
N MET A 330 -6.10 31.36 -0.92
CA MET A 330 -5.46 32.01 0.23
C MET A 330 -5.81 33.50 0.29
N ALA A 331 -5.94 34.18 -0.86
CA ALA A 331 -6.42 35.57 -0.91
C ALA A 331 -7.80 35.74 -0.26
N LYS A 332 -8.71 34.80 -0.48
CA LYS A 332 -10.04 34.81 0.15
C LYS A 332 -10.01 34.51 1.65
N LEU A 333 -9.10 33.64 2.09
CA LEU A 333 -8.97 33.24 3.50
C LEU A 333 -8.26 34.30 4.35
N TYR A 334 -7.37 35.08 3.74
CA TYR A 334 -6.59 36.13 4.41
C TYR A 334 -6.70 37.45 3.62
N PRO A 335 -7.89 38.07 3.54
CA PRO A 335 -8.14 39.23 2.67
C PRO A 335 -7.30 40.46 3.05
N GLU A 336 -6.99 40.63 4.34
CA GLU A 336 -6.15 41.73 4.85
C GLU A 336 -4.65 41.51 4.63
N ASN A 337 -4.25 40.33 4.12
CA ASN A 337 -2.86 39.99 3.89
C ASN A 337 -2.53 39.99 2.38
N PRO A 338 -1.88 41.05 1.86
CA PRO A 338 -1.57 41.14 0.42
C PRO A 338 -0.64 40.02 -0.07
N GLN A 339 0.15 39.40 0.82
CA GLN A 339 1.03 38.29 0.46
C GLN A 339 0.28 36.97 0.27
N ALA A 340 -0.91 36.82 0.86
CA ALA A 340 -1.69 35.60 0.75
C ALA A 340 -2.12 35.31 -0.71
N ALA A 341 -2.33 36.35 -1.53
CA ALA A 341 -2.63 36.21 -2.95
C ALA A 341 -1.49 35.60 -3.76
N LYS A 342 -0.25 35.62 -3.25
CA LYS A 342 0.97 35.13 -3.90
C LYS A 342 1.70 34.06 -3.07
N ALA A 343 0.93 33.21 -2.39
CA ALA A 343 1.48 32.27 -1.42
C ALA A 343 2.09 30.99 -2.03
N ARG A 344 1.87 30.71 -3.32
CA ARG A 344 2.19 29.39 -3.91
C ARG A 344 3.65 29.29 -4.33
N PHE A 345 4.19 28.08 -4.25
CA PHE A 345 5.51 27.73 -4.75
C PHE A 345 5.48 26.43 -5.56
N LYS A 346 6.48 26.27 -6.44
CA LYS A 346 6.74 25.03 -7.16
C LYS A 346 8.26 24.85 -7.30
N THR A 347 8.74 23.63 -7.17
CA THR A 347 10.09 23.21 -7.53
C THR A 347 10.05 22.46 -8.85
N ASP A 348 11.14 22.51 -9.61
CA ASP A 348 11.27 21.73 -10.84
C ASP A 348 12.21 20.56 -10.61
N LYS A 349 11.75 19.34 -10.91
CA LYS A 349 12.61 18.14 -11.09
C LYS A 349 13.57 17.86 -9.93
N LEU A 350 13.06 17.76 -8.71
CA LEU A 350 13.84 17.28 -7.57
C LEU A 350 14.15 15.79 -7.76
N CYS A 351 15.38 15.37 -7.49
CA CYS A 351 15.72 13.95 -7.36
C CYS A 351 15.90 13.61 -5.89
N PHE A 352 15.44 12.42 -5.50
CA PHE A 352 15.63 11.88 -4.15
C PHE A 352 16.41 10.57 -4.25
N ALA A 353 17.58 10.51 -3.65
CA ALA A 353 18.34 9.29 -3.46
C ALA A 353 18.08 8.69 -2.07
N GLU A 354 18.56 7.47 -1.87
CA GLU A 354 18.43 6.73 -0.62
C GLU A 354 19.13 7.47 0.53
N ASN A 355 18.43 7.64 1.66
CA ASN A 355 18.83 8.46 2.81
C ASN A 355 18.92 9.98 2.56
N ASP A 356 18.38 10.48 1.46
CA ASP A 356 18.34 11.92 1.23
C ASP A 356 17.49 12.63 2.29
N LYS A 357 17.80 13.91 2.48
CA LYS A 357 17.00 14.80 3.29
C LYS A 357 16.78 16.08 2.51
N ILE A 358 15.52 16.38 2.21
CA ILE A 358 15.11 17.65 1.62
C ILE A 358 14.57 18.54 2.74
N THR A 359 15.12 19.74 2.88
CA THR A 359 14.65 20.73 3.84
C THR A 359 14.12 21.94 3.08
N ILE A 360 12.87 22.32 3.36
CA ILE A 360 12.28 23.57 2.86
C ILE A 360 12.24 24.57 4.00
N TYR A 361 12.77 25.77 3.77
CA TYR A 361 12.86 26.82 4.78
C TYR A 361 12.72 28.21 4.16
N LEU A 362 12.37 29.18 5.00
CA LEU A 362 12.52 30.60 4.66
C LEU A 362 13.89 31.08 5.12
N LYS A 363 14.53 31.95 4.34
CA LYS A 363 15.79 32.61 4.65
C LYS A 363 15.58 34.12 4.63
N ASP A 364 15.98 34.80 5.70
CA ASP A 364 15.98 36.28 5.75
C ASP A 364 17.30 36.86 5.24
N ASP A 365 17.38 38.19 5.17
CA ASP A 365 18.55 38.94 4.68
C ASP A 365 19.79 38.80 5.58
N SER A 366 19.61 38.47 6.85
CA SER A 366 20.71 38.10 7.76
C SER A 366 21.25 36.69 7.52
N GLY A 367 20.58 35.91 6.67
CA GLY A 367 20.89 34.52 6.39
C GLY A 367 20.31 33.53 7.40
N LYS A 368 19.49 33.98 8.35
CA LYS A 368 18.84 33.12 9.33
C LYS A 368 17.77 32.28 8.65
N ARG A 369 17.75 30.98 9.01
CA ARG A 369 16.86 29.97 8.43
C ARG A 369 15.69 29.66 9.34
N TYR A 370 14.50 29.53 8.77
CA TYR A 370 13.27 29.13 9.44
C TYR A 370 12.70 27.88 8.73
N ILE A 371 12.95 26.70 9.30
CA ILE A 371 12.56 25.42 8.70
C ILE A 371 11.04 25.30 8.70
N LEU A 372 10.47 25.00 7.53
CA LEU A 372 9.04 24.78 7.34
C LEU A 372 8.74 23.27 7.26
N PHE A 373 9.49 22.56 6.42
CA PHE A 373 9.32 21.14 6.17
C PHE A 373 10.65 20.43 6.13
N THR A 374 10.67 19.22 6.68
CA THR A 374 11.69 18.21 6.40
C THR A 374 11.02 17.04 5.70
N LEU A 375 11.51 16.70 4.52
CA LEU A 375 11.18 15.47 3.83
C LEU A 375 12.38 14.54 3.95
N ALA A 376 12.17 13.37 4.54
CA ALA A 376 13.19 12.35 4.68
C ALA A 376 12.60 10.99 4.36
N GLU A 377 13.44 10.05 3.92
CA GLU A 377 13.07 8.64 3.89
C GLU A 377 12.61 8.21 5.29
N LEU A 378 11.52 7.45 5.35
CA LEU A 378 11.12 6.83 6.61
C LEU A 378 12.29 5.97 7.12
N PRO A 379 12.72 6.11 8.39
CA PRO A 379 13.79 5.30 8.95
C PRO A 379 13.50 3.83 8.70
N ARG A 380 14.51 3.10 8.22
CA ARG A 380 14.38 1.68 7.91
C ARG A 380 14.18 0.82 9.15
#